data_AF-A0A9P5UWK5-F1
#
_entry.id   AF-A0A9P5UWK5-F1
#
_cell.length_a   1.000
_cell.length_b   1.000
_cell.length_c   1.000
_cell.angle_alpha   90.00
_cell.angle_beta   90.00
_cell.angle_gamma   90.00
#
_symmetry.space_group_name_H-M   'P 1'
#
loop_
_entity.id
_entity.type
_entity.pdbx_description
1 polymer ?
#
loop_
_entity_poly.entity_id
_entity_poly.type
_entity_poly.pdbx_seq_one_letter_code
_entity_poly.pdbx_strand_id
1 'polypeptide(L)' 'MSLAAVVRATVVPKVPRARKAVLTLTPSAIDRLRALTEGPEPKVVRVGIRTKGCSGQQYDLQYTTKKERFDEEVKQD' A
#
# COMPACT_ATOMS: atom_id res chain seq x y z
N MET A 1 38.75 35.22 -32.69
CA MET A 1 38.27 33.87 -32.32
C MET A 1 38.39 33.81 -30.80
N SER A 2 37.35 33.80 -29.98
CA SER A 2 36.30 32.79 -29.82
C SER A 2 35.22 33.35 -28.87
N LEU A 3 33.95 33.11 -29.15
CA LEU A 3 32.82 33.43 -28.25
C LEU A 3 32.41 32.14 -27.53
N ALA A 4 32.58 32.09 -26.21
CA ALA A 4 32.14 30.96 -25.39
C ALA A 4 30.66 31.14 -25.00
N ALA A 5 29.81 30.20 -25.45
CA ALA A 5 28.41 30.15 -25.06
C ALA A 5 28.25 29.39 -23.73
N VAL A 6 27.66 30.05 -22.71
CA VAL A 6 27.32 29.43 -21.43
C VAL A 6 25.88 28.93 -21.50
N VAL A 7 25.67 27.62 -21.39
CA VAL A 7 24.35 27.00 -21.32
C VAL A 7 23.92 26.92 -19.86
N ARG A 8 22.86 27.62 -19.47
CA ARG A 8 22.23 27.47 -18.15
C ARG A 8 21.19 26.34 -18.21
N ALA A 9 21.43 25.28 -17.46
CA ALA A 9 20.48 24.18 -17.30
C ALA A 9 19.33 24.59 -16.36
N THR A 10 18.10 24.46 -16.82
CA THR A 10 16.89 24.63 -16.01
C THR A 10 16.58 23.32 -15.27
N VAL A 11 16.71 23.33 -13.94
CA VAL A 11 16.32 22.19 -13.09
C VAL A 11 14.79 22.12 -13.07
N VAL A 12 14.21 21.15 -13.77
CA VAL A 12 12.78 20.88 -13.70
C VAL A 12 12.50 20.13 -12.39
N PRO A 13 11.63 20.66 -11.50
CA PRO A 13 11.31 19.99 -10.24
C PRO A 13 10.62 18.66 -10.51
N LYS A 14 11.22 17.57 -10.02
CA LYS A 14 10.66 16.23 -10.13
C LYS A 14 9.53 16.07 -9.14
N VAL A 15 8.28 16.11 -9.61
CA VAL A 15 7.10 15.86 -8.79
C VAL A 15 7.16 14.43 -8.24
N PRO A 16 7.07 14.22 -6.91
CA PRO A 16 7.05 12.89 -6.33
C PRO A 16 5.78 12.16 -6.77
N ARG A 17 5.94 10.91 -7.21
CA ARG A 17 4.81 10.07 -7.61
C ARG A 17 3.97 9.70 -6.38
N ALA A 18 2.65 9.80 -6.49
CA ALA A 18 1.73 9.30 -5.47
C ALA A 18 2.00 7.81 -5.21
N ARG A 19 2.03 7.41 -3.94
CA ARG A 19 2.17 6.00 -3.57
C ARG A 19 0.87 5.28 -3.95
N LYS A 20 1.01 4.20 -4.73
CA LYS A 20 -0.12 3.32 -5.03
C LYS A 20 -0.40 2.47 -3.81
N ALA A 21 -1.68 2.16 -3.56
CA ALA A 21 -2.06 1.20 -2.54
C ALA A 21 -1.38 -0.16 -2.79
N VAL A 22 -1.01 -0.85 -1.71
CA VAL A 22 -0.32 -2.15 -1.75
C VAL A 22 -1.18 -3.22 -2.42
N LEU A 23 -2.50 -3.14 -2.24
CA LEU A 23 -3.48 -4.09 -2.75
C LEU A 23 -4.66 -3.35 -3.36
N THR A 24 -5.36 -4.02 -4.27
CA THR A 24 -6.64 -3.57 -4.83
C THR A 24 -7.72 -4.54 -4.41
N LEU A 25 -8.74 -4.07 -3.70
CA LEU A 25 -9.90 -4.85 -3.30
C LEU A 25 -10.97 -4.79 -4.38
N THR A 26 -11.65 -5.92 -4.60
CA THR A 26 -12.87 -5.95 -5.41
C THR A 26 -14.06 -5.50 -4.56
N PRO A 27 -15.16 -5.01 -5.17
CA PRO A 27 -16.35 -4.60 -4.42
C PRO A 27 -16.89 -5.72 -3.51
N SER A 28 -16.94 -6.96 -4.02
CA SER A 28 -17.37 -8.13 -3.25
C SER A 28 -16.46 -8.45 -2.06
N ALA A 29 -15.16 -8.14 -2.15
CA ALA A 29 -14.24 -8.33 -1.04
C ALA A 29 -14.47 -7.28 0.05
N ILE A 30 -14.83 -6.06 -0.32
CA ILE A 30 -15.18 -4.98 0.61
C ILE A 30 -16.43 -5.38 1.42
N ASP A 31 -17.47 -5.86 0.75
CA ASP A 31 -18.71 -6.29 1.43
C ASP A 31 -18.45 -7.42 2.43
N ARG A 32 -17.64 -8.41 2.02
CA ARG A 32 -17.25 -9.51 2.91
C ARG A 32 -16.44 -9.02 4.11
N LEU A 33 -15.49 -8.10 3.90
CA LEU A 33 -14.68 -7.54 4.99
C LEU A 33 -15.55 -6.76 5.97
N ARG A 34 -16.50 -5.96 5.48
CA ARG A 34 -17.47 -5.24 6.32
C ARG A 34 -18.25 -6.20 7.21
N ALA A 35 -18.85 -7.25 6.63
CA ALA A 35 -19.58 -8.27 7.37
C ALA A 35 -18.72 -9.01 8.42
N LEU A 36 -17.43 -9.25 8.14
CA LEU A 36 -16.51 -9.88 9.09
C LEU A 36 -16.11 -8.95 10.25
N THR A 37 -16.24 -7.63 10.07
CA THR A 37 -15.88 -6.61 11.07
C THR A 37 -17.07 -6.07 11.86
N GLU A 38 -18.31 -6.39 11.47
CA GLU A 38 -19.57 -5.92 12.10
C GLU A 38 -19.89 -6.51 13.50
N GLY A 39 -18.88 -7.04 14.21
CA GLY A 39 -19.04 -7.60 15.55
C GLY A 39 -18.92 -6.57 16.69
N PRO A 40 -19.21 -6.97 17.94
CA PRO A 40 -19.15 -6.10 19.12
C PRO A 40 -17.74 -5.61 19.48
N GLU A 41 -16.70 -6.26 18.92
CA GLU A 41 -15.32 -5.79 19.00
C GLU A 41 -14.91 -5.31 17.60
N PRO A 42 -14.57 -4.02 17.42
CA PRO A 42 -14.05 -3.53 16.16
C PRO A 42 -12.70 -4.19 15.88
N LYS A 43 -12.68 -5.10 14.91
CA LYS A 43 -11.47 -5.80 14.47
C LYS A 43 -11.03 -5.24 13.12
N VAL A 44 -9.73 -5.00 12.98
CA VAL A 44 -9.08 -4.64 11.73
C VAL A 44 -8.51 -5.92 11.12
N VAL A 45 -8.70 -6.11 9.82
CA VAL A 45 -8.09 -7.23 9.10
C VAL A 45 -6.71 -6.81 8.61
N ARG A 46 -5.66 -7.48 9.09
CA ARG A 46 -4.29 -7.33 8.60
C ARG A 46 -3.99 -8.41 7.57
N VAL A 47 -3.40 -8.00 6.44
CA VAL A 47 -2.92 -8.90 5.40
C VAL A 47 -1.40 -8.97 5.48
N GLY A 48 -0.87 -10.16 5.76
CA GLY A 48 0.56 -10.45 5.76
C GLY A 48 0.93 -11.43 4.64
N ILE A 49 2.24 -11.62 4.45
CA ILE A 49 2.78 -12.68 3.60
C ILE A 49 3.67 -13.55 4.47
N ARG A 50 3.46 -14.87 4.41
CA ARG A 50 4.27 -15.87 5.07
C ARG A 50 4.95 -16.75 4.02
N THR A 51 6.24 -17.04 4.22
CA THR A 51 6.99 -17.91 3.32
C THR A 51 6.54 -19.36 3.47
N LYS A 52 6.43 -20.07 2.34
CA LYS A 52 6.07 -21.49 2.27
C LYS A 52 6.93 -22.19 1.20
N GLY A 53 7.90 -23.00 1.64
CA GLY A 53 8.73 -23.80 0.73
C GLY A 53 9.68 -22.99 -0.17
N CYS A 54 10.14 -23.60 -1.27
CA CYS A 54 11.23 -23.08 -2.11
C CYS A 54 10.92 -21.74 -2.81
N SER A 55 9.66 -21.49 -3.15
CA SER A 55 9.23 -20.26 -3.84
C SER A 55 7.82 -19.81 -3.47
N GLY A 56 7.18 -20.45 -2.49
CA GLY A 56 5.81 -20.15 -2.12
C GLY A 56 5.72 -18.97 -1.17
N GLN A 57 4.80 -18.07 -1.50
CA GLN A 57 4.32 -17.02 -0.60
C GLN A 57 2.85 -17.31 -0.33
N GLN A 58 2.47 -17.32 0.95
CA GLN A 58 1.10 -17.51 1.38
C GLN A 58 0.60 -16.22 2.02
N TYR A 59 -0.55 -15.74 1.58
CA TYR A 59 -1.23 -14.64 2.24
C TYR A 59 -1.80 -15.10 3.58
N ASP A 60 -1.58 -14.30 4.62
CA ASP A 60 -2.06 -14.55 5.97
C ASP A 60 -3.03 -13.43 6.36
N LEU A 61 -4.24 -13.80 6.77
CA LEU A 61 -5.31 -12.86 7.16
C LEU A 61 -5.51 -12.95 8.66
N GLN A 62 -5.18 -11.88 9.38
CA GLN A 62 -5.26 -11.82 10.83
C GLN A 62 -6.25 -10.74 11.28
N TYR A 63 -7.02 -11.04 12.32
CA TYR A 63 -7.78 -10.02 13.03
C TYR A 63 -6.88 -9.37 14.09
N THR A 64 -6.71 -8.06 14.02
CA THR A 64 -6.02 -7.25 15.02
C THR A 64 -6.94 -6.16 15.55
N THR A 65 -6.66 -5.66 16.74
CA THR A 65 -7.37 -4.52 17.34
C THR A 65 -6.64 -3.20 17.12
N LYS A 66 -5.35 -3.25 16.77
CA LYS A 66 -4.47 -2.07 16.64
C LYS A 66 -3.60 -2.15 15.40
N LYS A 67 -3.34 -0.98 14.82
CA LYS A 67 -2.40 -0.76 13.71
C LYS A 67 -0.98 -0.69 14.27
N GLU A 68 -0.04 -1.42 13.68
CA GLU A 68 1.38 -1.34 14.01
C GLU A 68 2.10 -0.25 13.18
N ARG A 69 3.33 0.11 13.58
CA ARG A 69 4.11 1.20 12.96
C ARG A 69 4.33 1.03 11.45
N PHE A 70 4.44 -0.21 10.98
CA PHE A 70 4.76 -0.54 9.59
C PHE A 70 3.54 -1.00 8.78
N ASP A 71 2.35 -0.96 9.38
CA ASP A 71 1.12 -1.32 8.67
C ASP A 71 0.71 -0.16 7.76
N GLU A 72 0.61 -0.46 6.46
CA GLU A 72 0.03 0.46 5.49
C GLU A 72 -1.50 0.33 5.50
N GLU A 73 -2.19 1.47 5.53
CA GLU A 73 -3.64 1.49 5.52
C GLU A 73 -4.13 1.66 4.08
N VAL A 74 -4.88 0.66 3.62
CA VAL A 74 -5.47 0.65 2.30
C VAL A 74 -6.84 1.30 2.38
N LYS A 75 -6.93 2.56 1.95
CA LYS A 75 -8.20 3.29 1.82
C LYS A 75 -8.75 3.08 0.41
N GLN A 76 -9.90 2.45 0.33
CA GLN A 76 -10.67 2.25 -0.90
C GLN A 76 -12.15 2.50 -0.61
N ASP A 77 -12.86 3.00 -1.62
CA ASP A 77 -14.22 3.54 -1.56
C ASP A 77 -15.26 2.64 -0.85
#